data_AF-A0A2H0TPT0-F1
#
_entry.id   AF-A0A2H0TPT0-F1
#
_cell.length_a   1.000
_cell.length_b   1.000
_cell.length_c   1.000
_cell.angle_alpha   90.00
_cell.angle_beta   90.00
_cell.angle_gamma   90.00
#
_symmetry.space_group_name_H-M   'P 1'
#
loop_
_entity.id
_entity.type
_entity.pdbx_description
1 polymer ?
#
loop_
_entity_poly.entity_id
_entity_poly.type
_entity_poly.pdbx_seq_one_letter_code
_entity_poly.pdbx_strand_id
1 'polypeptide(L)'
;MEQESKKPHSYPPEVFVKKASWGGFLMGPLWALGSRLYVLGLGLIVLAFVPVIGQISLLGVAIWLGVKGRQMAWKSGKWKDFEAFRKRQKLLDNIGFILLFVTVAIALFGANLFGR
;
A
#
# COMPACT_ATOMS: atom_id res chain seq x y z
N MET A 1 -13.02 9.54 21.35
CA MET A 1 -12.20 10.41 22.22
C MET A 1 -10.98 9.62 22.70
N GLU A 2 -10.16 9.11 21.77
CA GLU A 2 -9.00 8.25 22.08
C GLU A 2 -7.75 8.73 21.30
N GLN A 3 -7.53 10.05 21.29
CA GLN A 3 -6.37 10.67 20.64
C GLN A 3 -5.34 11.17 21.68
N GLU A 4 -5.64 11.07 22.97
CA GLU A 4 -4.89 11.74 24.05
C GLU A 4 -3.63 11.04 24.56
N SER A 5 -3.20 9.92 23.96
CA SER A 5 -1.96 9.24 24.39
C SER A 5 -1.03 8.90 23.23
N LYS A 6 -0.73 9.87 22.37
CA LYS A 6 0.45 9.79 21.49
C LYS A 6 1.49 10.80 21.95
N LYS A 7 2.54 10.31 22.61
CA LYS A 7 3.70 11.12 23.06
C LYS A 7 4.18 12.04 21.92
N PRO A 8 4.68 13.25 22.21
CA PRO A 8 5.07 14.24 21.18
C PRO A 8 6.14 13.75 20.18
N HIS A 9 6.99 12.77 20.56
CA HIS A 9 7.92 12.10 19.63
C HIS A 9 7.31 10.98 18.78
N SER A 10 6.02 10.68 18.96
CA SER A 10 5.29 9.64 18.23
C SER A 10 4.57 10.17 16.98
N TYR A 11 4.74 11.45 16.64
CA TYR A 11 4.22 11.98 15.38
C TYR A 11 5.21 11.70 14.24
N PRO A 12 4.75 11.17 13.10
CA PRO A 12 5.59 11.00 11.93
C PRO A 12 6.04 12.37 11.42
N PRO A 13 7.28 12.49 10.93
CA PRO A 13 7.67 13.62 10.09
C PRO A 13 6.69 13.72 8.92
N GLU A 14 6.20 14.93 8.61
CA GLU A 14 5.25 15.11 7.49
C GLU A 14 5.80 14.55 6.17
N VAL A 15 7.11 14.70 5.98
CA VAL A 15 7.85 14.17 4.82
C VAL A 15 7.70 12.65 4.72
N PHE A 16 7.58 11.92 5.84
CA PHE A 16 7.42 10.46 5.81
C PHE A 16 6.01 10.04 5.40
N VAL A 17 4.98 10.68 5.95
CA VAL A 17 3.57 10.33 5.64
C VAL A 17 3.12 10.79 4.27
N LYS A 18 3.73 11.84 3.72
CA LYS A 18 3.50 12.32 2.34
C LYS A 18 4.28 11.53 1.28
N LYS A 19 5.24 10.69 1.67
CA LYS A 19 5.97 9.83 0.73
C LYS A 19 5.06 8.78 0.15
N ALA A 20 5.28 8.50 -1.13
CA ALA A 20 4.57 7.45 -1.82
C ALA A 20 4.78 6.08 -1.14
N SER A 21 3.71 5.29 -1.11
CA SER A 21 3.70 3.90 -0.65
C SER A 21 3.75 3.00 -1.86
N TRP A 22 4.94 2.53 -2.22
CA TRP A 22 5.13 1.64 -3.37
C TRP A 22 4.41 0.32 -3.17
N GLY A 23 4.34 -0.17 -1.92
CA GLY A 23 3.52 -1.32 -1.59
C GLY A 23 2.02 -1.07 -1.82
N GLY A 24 1.53 0.14 -1.56
CA GLY A 24 0.11 0.50 -1.75
C GLY A 24 -0.28 0.56 -3.23
N PHE A 25 0.63 1.04 -4.06
CA PHE A 25 0.46 1.08 -5.51
C PHE A 25 0.46 -0.33 -6.13
N LEU A 26 1.35 -1.21 -5.68
CA LEU A 26 1.58 -2.50 -6.34
C LEU A 26 0.75 -3.66 -5.78
N MET A 27 0.45 -3.66 -4.47
CA MET A 27 -0.15 -4.82 -3.79
C MET A 27 -1.63 -4.64 -3.44
N GLY A 28 -2.21 -3.45 -3.66
CA GLY A 28 -3.65 -3.16 -3.47
C GLY A 28 -4.24 -3.72 -2.16
N PRO A 29 -5.09 -4.77 -2.21
CA PRO A 29 -5.69 -5.39 -1.02
C PRO A 29 -4.68 -5.89 0.02
N LEU A 30 -3.58 -6.51 -0.41
CA LEU A 30 -2.57 -7.07 0.50
C LEU A 30 -1.87 -5.96 1.31
N TRP A 31 -1.63 -4.81 0.68
CA TRP A 31 -1.10 -3.65 1.37
C TRP A 31 -2.11 -3.08 2.38
N ALA A 32 -3.40 -3.05 2.02
CA ALA A 32 -4.45 -2.57 2.91
C ALA A 32 -4.55 -3.44 4.18
N LEU A 33 -4.42 -4.77 4.06
CA LEU A 33 -4.30 -5.68 5.20
C LEU A 33 -3.07 -5.34 6.06
N GLY A 34 -1.89 -5.20 5.42
CA GLY A 34 -0.64 -4.89 6.11
C GLY A 34 -0.63 -3.53 6.81
N SER A 35 -1.40 -2.58 6.30
CA SER A 35 -1.55 -1.21 6.81
C SER A 35 -2.70 -1.03 7.80
N ARG A 36 -3.39 -2.12 8.18
CA ARG A 36 -4.57 -2.15 9.07
C ARG A 36 -5.82 -1.45 8.49
N LEU A 37 -5.87 -1.25 7.18
CA LEU A 37 -7.01 -0.68 6.44
C LEU A 37 -7.91 -1.81 5.93
N TYR A 38 -8.40 -2.67 6.82
CA TYR A 38 -9.15 -3.88 6.46
C TYR A 38 -10.41 -3.60 5.62
N VAL A 39 -11.18 -2.55 5.96
CA VAL A 39 -12.38 -2.16 5.21
C VAL A 39 -12.02 -1.77 3.77
N LEU A 40 -10.94 -1.01 3.59
CA LEU A 40 -10.45 -0.65 2.27
C LEU A 40 -9.97 -1.88 1.50
N GLY A 41 -9.25 -2.79 2.15
CA GLY A 41 -8.81 -4.06 1.55
C GLY A 41 -9.98 -4.92 1.07
N LEU A 42 -11.02 -5.07 1.89
CA LEU A 42 -12.24 -5.79 1.51
C LEU A 42 -12.96 -5.10 0.35
N GLY A 43 -13.08 -3.77 0.38
CA GLY A 43 -13.67 -2.99 -0.70
C GLY A 43 -12.93 -3.15 -2.03
N LEU A 44 -11.59 -3.21 -2.01
CA LEU A 44 -10.78 -3.50 -3.19
C LEU A 44 -11.03 -4.91 -3.74
N ILE A 45 -11.19 -5.91 -2.87
CA ILE A 45 -11.50 -7.28 -3.29
C ILE A 45 -12.87 -7.31 -3.97
N VAL A 46 -13.89 -6.72 -3.36
CA VAL A 46 -15.24 -6.64 -3.95
C VAL A 46 -15.20 -5.92 -5.30
N LEU A 47 -14.47 -4.81 -5.39
CA LEU A 47 -14.31 -4.05 -6.63
C LEU A 47 -13.60 -4.87 -7.73
N ALA A 48 -12.69 -5.78 -7.35
CA ALA A 48 -12.02 -6.66 -8.30
C ALA A 48 -12.96 -7.67 -8.99
N PHE A 49 -14.09 -8.00 -8.37
CA PHE A 49 -15.12 -8.86 -8.97
C PHE A 49 -16.00 -8.13 -9.98
N VAL A 50 -15.96 -6.79 -10.04
CA VAL A 50 -16.72 -6.01 -11.02
C VAL A 50 -15.94 -5.94 -12.34
N PRO A 51 -16.44 -6.53 -13.43
CA PRO A 51 -15.72 -6.53 -14.71
C PRO A 51 -15.62 -5.11 -15.28
N VAL A 52 -14.50 -4.83 -15.97
CA VAL A 52 -14.17 -3.57 -16.65
C VAL A 52 -14.12 -2.34 -15.74
N ILE A 53 -15.26 -1.91 -15.18
CA ILE A 53 -15.37 -0.74 -14.28
C ILE A 53 -14.57 -0.96 -13.00
N GLY A 54 -14.61 -2.18 -12.44
CA GLY A 54 -13.84 -2.53 -11.26
C GLY A 54 -12.34 -2.44 -11.52
N GLN A 55 -11.87 -2.92 -12.67
CA GLN A 55 -10.46 -2.85 -13.06
C GLN A 55 -9.97 -1.41 -13.25
N ILE A 56 -10.74 -0.56 -13.94
CA ILE A 56 -10.41 0.86 -14.09
C ILE A 56 -10.36 1.56 -12.73
N SER A 57 -11.35 1.27 -11.87
CA SER A 57 -11.42 1.84 -10.53
C SER A 57 -10.25 1.38 -9.65
N LEU A 58 -9.84 0.11 -9.75
CA LEU A 58 -8.68 -0.43 -9.05
C LEU A 58 -7.38 0.29 -9.45
N LEU A 59 -7.19 0.59 -10.73
CA LEU A 59 -6.03 1.37 -11.19
C LEU A 59 -6.03 2.79 -10.59
N GLY A 60 -7.19 3.46 -10.59
CA GLY A 60 -7.34 4.77 -9.96
C GLY A 60 -7.04 4.74 -8.46
N VAL A 61 -7.58 3.74 -7.76
CA VAL A 61 -7.35 3.57 -6.31
C VAL A 61 -5.89 3.19 -6.02
N ALA A 62 -5.24 2.39 -6.88
CA ALA A 62 -3.83 2.05 -6.73
C ALA A 62 -2.93 3.29 -6.78
N ILE A 63 -3.14 4.19 -7.75
CA ILE A 63 -2.42 5.47 -7.83
C ILE A 63 -2.67 6.31 -6.59
N TRP A 64 -3.93 6.39 -6.16
CA TRP A 64 -4.31 7.14 -4.97
C TRP A 64 -3.71 6.58 -3.67
N LEU A 65 -3.64 5.26 -3.53
CA LEU A 65 -2.94 4.59 -2.42
C LEU A 65 -1.43 4.78 -2.50
N GLY A 66 -0.88 4.84 -3.71
CA GLY A 66 0.50 5.22 -3.96
C GLY A 66 0.81 6.58 -3.35
N VAL A 67 0.02 7.61 -3.66
CA VAL A 67 0.30 8.98 -3.20
C VAL A 67 -0.15 9.26 -1.76
N LYS A 68 -1.36 8.84 -1.39
CA LYS A 68 -2.01 9.20 -0.12
C LYS A 68 -2.18 8.02 0.85
N GLY A 69 -1.87 6.79 0.44
CA GLY A 69 -2.12 5.61 1.26
C GLY A 69 -1.38 5.65 2.60
N ARG A 70 -0.12 6.05 2.61
CA ARG A 70 0.67 6.14 3.86
C ARG A 70 0.08 7.16 4.83
N GLN A 71 -0.33 8.33 4.34
CA GLN A 71 -1.02 9.33 5.15
C GLN A 71 -2.34 8.79 5.72
N MET A 72 -3.12 8.07 4.91
CA MET A 72 -4.38 7.47 5.33
C MET A 72 -4.21 6.39 6.39
N ALA A 73 -3.23 5.50 6.20
CA ALA A 73 -2.91 4.45 7.15
C ALA A 73 -2.51 5.04 8.52
N TRP A 74 -1.78 6.16 8.54
CA TRP A 74 -1.47 6.88 9.77
C TRP A 74 -2.72 7.52 10.40
N LYS A 75 -3.52 8.24 9.61
CA LYS A 75 -4.75 8.91 10.06
C LYS A 75 -5.81 7.95 10.59
N SER A 76 -5.77 6.67 10.20
CA SER A 76 -6.67 5.65 10.73
C SER A 76 -6.60 5.46 12.25
N GLY A 77 -5.53 5.96 12.90
CA GLY A 77 -5.39 5.88 14.36
C GLY A 77 -5.05 4.49 14.89
N LYS A 78 -5.01 3.46 14.05
CA LYS A 78 -4.82 2.05 14.46
C LYS A 78 -3.39 1.71 14.87
N TRP A 79 -2.45 2.65 14.79
CA TRP A 79 -1.03 2.47 15.10
C TRP A 79 -0.71 3.09 16.45
N LYS A 80 -0.11 2.32 17.36
CA LYS A 80 0.23 2.75 18.73
C LYS A 80 1.32 3.82 18.72
N ASP A 81 2.36 3.60 17.93
CA ASP A 81 3.53 4.46 17.86
C ASP A 81 4.02 4.64 16.40
N PHE A 82 4.81 5.70 16.17
CA PHE A 82 5.37 5.98 14.85
C PHE A 82 6.40 4.94 14.42
N GLU A 83 7.18 4.37 15.33
CA GLU A 83 8.26 3.45 14.98
C GLU A 83 7.71 2.14 14.42
N ALA A 84 6.69 1.56 15.05
CA ALA A 84 5.96 0.40 14.57
C ALA A 84 5.31 0.67 13.21
N PHE A 85 4.72 1.86 13.03
CA PHE A 85 4.17 2.27 11.74
C PHE A 85 5.26 2.37 10.67
N ARG A 86 6.37 3.04 10.97
CA ARG A 86 7.51 3.23 10.05
C ARG A 86 8.12 1.89 9.65
N LYS A 87 8.37 0.98 10.60
CA LYS A 87 8.90 -0.36 10.35
C LYS A 87 7.97 -1.14 9.43
N ARG A 88 6.66 -1.13 9.70
CA ARG A 88 5.69 -1.81 8.83
C ARG A 88 5.63 -1.20 7.43
N GLN A 89 5.57 0.12 7.32
CA GLN A 89 5.50 0.81 6.03
C GLN A 89 6.75 0.58 5.18
N LYS A 90 7.95 0.53 5.79
CA LYS A 90 9.19 0.14 5.10
C LYS A 90 9.16 -1.30 4.63
N LEU A 91 8.68 -2.23 5.46
CA LEU A 91 8.53 -3.63 5.07
C LEU A 91 7.59 -3.78 3.88
N LEU A 92 6.45 -3.07 3.89
CA LEU A 92 5.49 -3.10 2.79
C LEU A 92 6.05 -2.49 1.49
N ASP A 93 6.84 -1.41 1.59
CA ASP A 93 7.55 -0.86 0.43
C ASP A 93 8.56 -1.86 -0.13
N ASN A 94 9.36 -2.50 0.74
CA ASN A 94 10.33 -3.50 0.31
C ASN A 94 9.65 -4.68 -0.39
N ILE A 95 8.55 -5.19 0.16
CA ILE A 95 7.77 -6.27 -0.48
C ILE A 95 7.23 -5.79 -1.84
N GLY A 96 6.71 -4.57 -1.90
CA GLY A 96 6.26 -3.97 -3.17
C GLY A 96 7.37 -3.93 -4.23
N PHE A 97 8.57 -3.46 -3.85
CA PHE A 97 9.72 -3.44 -4.77
C PHE A 97 10.13 -4.85 -5.21
N ILE A 98 10.22 -5.80 -4.28
CA ILE A 98 10.56 -7.20 -4.61
C ILE A 98 9.54 -7.77 -5.60
N LEU A 99 8.25 -7.55 -5.37
CA LEU A 99 7.19 -8.00 -6.26
C LEU A 99 7.32 -7.39 -7.66
N LEU A 100 7.65 -6.09 -7.74
CA LEU A 100 7.88 -5.40 -9.01
C LEU A 100 9.04 -6.04 -9.78
N PHE A 101 10.19 -6.21 -9.13
CA PHE A 101 11.38 -6.80 -9.76
C PHE A 101 11.15 -8.24 -10.22
N VAL A 102 10.48 -9.07 -9.39
CA VAL A 102 10.15 -10.45 -9.76
C VAL A 102 9.20 -10.49 -10.95
N THR A 103 8.15 -9.66 -10.94
CA THR A 103 7.19 -9.60 -12.06
C THR A 103 7.86 -9.18 -13.36
N VAL A 104 8.70 -8.15 -13.31
CA VAL A 104 9.45 -7.67 -14.48
C VAL A 104 10.44 -8.73 -14.98
N ALA A 105 11.17 -9.40 -14.07
CA ALA A 105 12.12 -10.46 -14.45
C ALA A 105 11.42 -11.63 -15.13
N ILE A 106 10.27 -12.07 -14.62
CA ILE A 106 9.46 -13.14 -15.22
C ILE A 106 8.95 -12.72 -16.60
N ALA A 107 8.44 -11.49 -16.73
CA ALA A 107 7.95 -10.97 -18.01
C ALA A 107 9.05 -10.91 -19.08
N LEU A 108 10.25 -10.43 -18.71
CA LEU A 108 11.41 -10.39 -19.59
C LEU A 108 11.88 -11.80 -19.97
N PHE A 109 11.98 -12.71 -19.00
CA PHE A 109 12.39 -14.08 -19.26
C PHE A 109 11.39 -14.81 -20.17
N GLY A 110 10.10 -14.66 -19.91
CA GLY A 110 9.02 -15.19 -20.75
C GLY A 110 9.07 -14.62 -22.17
N ALA A 111 9.23 -13.31 -22.32
CA ALA A 111 9.34 -12.68 -23.64
C ALA A 111 10.53 -13.23 -24.44
N ASN A 112 11.67 -13.53 -23.80
CA ASN A 112 12.84 -14.12 -24.46
C ASN A 112 12.65 -15.61 -24.83
N LEU A 113 11.85 -16.36 -24.07
CA LEU A 113 11.56 -17.78 -24.33
C LEU A 113 10.48 -17.99 -25.41
N PHE A 114 9.42 -17.16 -25.41
CA PHE A 114 8.28 -17.31 -26.31
C PHE A 114 8.33 -16.39 -27.54
N GLY A 115 9.28 -15.45 -27.57
CA GLY A 115 9.50 -14.53 -28.69
C GLY A 115 10.48 -15.04 -29.76
N ARG A 116 10.85 -16.33 -29.74
CA ARG A 116 11.67 -16.99 -30.78
C ARG A 116 10.83 -17.90 -31.65
#